data_AF-A0A8T4K757-F1
#
_entry.id   AF-A0A8T4K757-F1
#
_cell.length_a   1.000
_cell.length_b   1.000
_cell.length_c   1.000
_cell.angle_alpha   90.00
_cell.angle_beta   90.00
_cell.angle_gamma   90.00
#
_symmetry.space_group_name_H-M   'P 1'
#
loop_
_entity.id
_entity.type
_entity.pdbx_description
1 polymer ?
#
loop_
_entity_poly.entity_id
_entity_poly.type
_entity_poly.pdbx_seq_one_letter_code
_entity_poly.pdbx_strand_id
1 'polypeptide(L)'
;MSSVTARIKEIKQPRGGYIKPSHFDFIQISDEKILSEDENIHASVIGMAVDYLTRYEMGVNLEDAFAISCYGAERASKLGCKGALKEAQKYLNQIKGLDDKSIVNACKMVTFDVWFRNPKEALLAKTASETNPDLNSIKNIRIMVERSVAFWNEYGPIIKDGFTFEPTGYTKTVDSGDGDFLTEDTLWDFKVSKSKPTNKHTLQLLMYWIMGQHSGKPEYKKITKMGIFNPRLNTIHILRIENVSEDIIKEIESDVICY
;
A
#
# COMPACT_ATOMS: atom_id res chain seq x y z
N MET A 1 -15.37 -15.26 -7.52
CA MET A 1 -14.96 -13.85 -7.52
C MET A 1 -14.11 -13.62 -6.31
N SER A 2 -12.88 -13.16 -6.54
CA SER A 2 -11.82 -13.08 -5.53
C SER A 2 -11.00 -11.83 -5.78
N SER A 3 -10.58 -11.16 -4.71
CA SER A 3 -9.55 -10.13 -4.84
C SER A 3 -8.24 -10.75 -5.29
N VAL A 4 -7.34 -9.97 -5.89
CA VAL A 4 -6.00 -10.42 -6.27
C VAL A 4 -5.29 -11.11 -5.10
N THR A 5 -5.35 -10.51 -3.91
CA THR A 5 -4.71 -11.07 -2.70
C THR A 5 -5.40 -12.34 -2.20
N ALA A 6 -6.70 -12.52 -2.42
CA ALA A 6 -7.42 -13.76 -2.15
C ALA A 6 -7.02 -14.85 -3.16
N ARG A 7 -7.02 -14.54 -4.46
CA ARG A 7 -6.63 -15.46 -5.52
C ARG A 7 -5.22 -16.02 -5.32
N ILE A 8 -4.27 -15.16 -4.95
CA ILE A 8 -2.87 -15.56 -4.67
C ILE A 8 -2.78 -16.59 -3.54
N LYS A 9 -3.72 -16.60 -2.58
CA LYS A 9 -3.75 -17.58 -1.48
C LYS A 9 -4.32 -18.92 -1.90
N GLU A 10 -5.20 -18.94 -2.92
CA GLU A 10 -5.84 -20.16 -3.42
C GLU A 10 -4.92 -20.95 -4.35
N ILE A 11 -4.04 -20.27 -5.08
CA ILE A 11 -3.18 -20.91 -6.07
C ILE A 11 -1.90 -21.46 -5.42
N LYS A 12 -1.44 -22.60 -5.94
CA LYS A 12 -0.14 -23.17 -5.60
C LYS A 12 0.89 -22.69 -6.62
N GLN A 13 1.76 -21.79 -6.20
CA GLN A 13 2.87 -21.33 -7.04
C GLN A 13 3.93 -22.44 -7.24
N PRO A 14 4.70 -22.41 -8.35
CA PRO A 14 5.84 -23.28 -8.54
C PRO A 14 6.92 -23.07 -7.45
N ARG A 15 7.89 -23.99 -7.37
CA ARG A 15 8.96 -23.90 -6.36
C ARG A 15 9.78 -22.62 -6.55
N GLY A 16 9.70 -21.72 -5.57
CA GLY A 16 10.34 -20.40 -5.62
C GLY A 16 9.44 -19.27 -6.10
N GLY A 17 8.20 -19.57 -6.50
CA GLY A 17 7.29 -18.62 -7.11
C GLY A 17 7.45 -18.51 -8.62
N TYR A 18 6.44 -17.92 -9.26
CA TYR A 18 6.51 -17.54 -10.69
C TYR A 18 7.69 -16.62 -10.96
N ILE A 19 7.88 -15.64 -10.08
CA ILE A 19 9.08 -14.80 -10.04
C ILE A 19 9.69 -14.91 -8.65
N LYS A 20 10.96 -15.31 -8.58
CA LYS A 20 11.70 -15.31 -7.31
C LYS A 20 12.03 -13.87 -6.90
N PRO A 21 11.92 -13.50 -5.62
CA PRO A 21 12.36 -12.18 -5.15
C PRO A 21 13.81 -11.84 -5.51
N SER A 22 14.68 -12.85 -5.62
CA SER A 22 16.08 -12.69 -6.02
C SER A 22 16.30 -12.34 -7.50
N HIS A 23 15.25 -12.37 -8.33
CA HIS A 23 15.34 -11.89 -9.71
C HIS A 23 15.22 -10.36 -9.81
N PHE A 24 14.75 -9.70 -8.75
CA PHE A 24 14.69 -8.24 -8.70
C PHE A 24 16.10 -7.69 -8.40
N ASP A 25 16.47 -6.62 -9.09
CA ASP A 25 17.61 -5.80 -8.72
C ASP A 25 17.35 -5.21 -7.34
N PHE A 26 18.32 -5.37 -6.44
CA PHE A 26 18.21 -4.97 -5.04
C PHE A 26 19.08 -3.76 -4.76
N ILE A 27 18.47 -2.72 -4.19
CA ILE A 27 19.17 -1.50 -3.75
C ILE A 27 18.85 -1.30 -2.27
N GLN A 28 19.90 -1.20 -1.46
CA GLN A 28 19.80 -0.76 -0.07
C GLN A 28 20.13 0.74 -0.03
N ILE A 29 19.17 1.56 0.39
CA ILE A 29 19.42 2.97 0.66
C ILE A 29 19.92 3.08 2.10
N SER A 30 20.92 3.94 2.31
CA SER A 30 21.39 4.34 3.64
C SER A 30 21.10 5.81 3.87
N ASP A 31 20.42 6.12 4.97
CA ASP A 31 20.17 7.47 5.46
C ASP A 31 20.76 7.70 6.85
N GLU A 32 21.61 6.77 7.31
CA GLU A 32 22.22 6.73 8.65
C GLU A 32 21.20 6.75 9.82
N LYS A 33 19.91 6.58 9.53
CA LYS A 33 18.84 6.54 10.52
C LYS A 33 18.51 5.08 10.87
N ILE A 34 18.44 4.82 12.18
CA ILE A 34 18.07 3.52 12.71
C ILE A 34 16.67 3.62 13.32
N LEU A 35 15.78 2.72 12.90
CA LEU A 35 14.46 2.59 13.49
C LEU A 35 14.57 1.87 14.84
N SER A 36 13.78 2.31 15.80
CA SER A 36 13.60 1.63 17.08
C SER A 36 13.00 0.24 16.83
N GLU A 37 13.45 -0.79 17.55
CA GLU A 37 12.94 -2.16 17.39
C GLU A 37 11.51 -2.31 17.89
N ASP A 38 11.21 -1.62 18.99
CA ASP A 38 9.95 -1.64 19.72
C ASP A 38 9.01 -0.53 19.26
N GLU A 39 7.80 -0.93 18.88
CA GLU A 39 6.69 -0.07 18.52
C GLU A 39 5.46 -0.56 19.29
N ASN A 40 4.70 0.36 19.88
CA ASN A 40 3.61 0.02 20.81
C ASN A 40 2.22 -0.06 20.14
N ILE A 41 2.16 0.14 18.81
CA ILE A 41 0.94 0.07 18.01
C ILE A 41 1.06 -0.97 16.89
N HIS A 42 -0.08 -1.41 16.38
CA HIS A 42 -0.13 -2.50 15.40
C HIS A 42 0.52 -2.09 14.06
N ALA A 43 1.21 -3.03 13.42
CA ALA A 43 1.96 -2.78 12.18
C ALA A 43 1.08 -2.22 11.05
N SER A 44 -0.20 -2.59 10.98
CA SER A 44 -1.14 -2.02 9.99
C SER A 44 -1.40 -0.52 10.21
N VAL A 45 -1.52 -0.08 11.46
CA VAL A 45 -1.69 1.34 11.80
C VAL A 45 -0.46 2.12 11.37
N ILE A 46 0.73 1.60 11.66
CA ILE A 46 2.00 2.21 11.24
C ILE A 46 2.09 2.28 9.71
N GLY A 47 1.77 1.19 9.02
CA GLY A 47 1.80 1.13 7.56
C GLY A 47 0.89 2.17 6.91
N MET A 48 -0.38 2.23 7.34
CA MET A 48 -1.35 3.20 6.82
C MET A 48 -0.97 4.65 7.18
N ALA A 49 -0.50 4.90 8.41
CA ALA A 49 -0.06 6.23 8.80
C ALA A 49 1.13 6.73 7.96
N VAL A 50 2.12 5.86 7.72
CA VAL A 50 3.26 6.18 6.84
C VAL A 50 2.78 6.46 5.41
N ASP A 51 1.91 5.62 4.89
CA ASP A 51 1.40 5.71 3.52
C ASP A 51 0.58 7.01 3.29
N TYR A 52 -0.33 7.34 4.21
CA TYR A 52 -1.19 8.53 4.07
C TYR A 52 -0.46 9.83 4.36
N LEU A 53 0.44 9.84 5.35
CA LEU A 53 1.32 11.00 5.59
C LEU A 53 2.28 11.20 4.41
N THR A 54 2.79 10.14 3.78
CA THR A 54 3.62 10.28 2.57
C THR A 54 2.85 10.99 1.46
N ARG A 55 1.60 10.59 1.17
CA ARG A 55 0.77 11.28 0.17
C ARG A 55 0.56 12.75 0.52
N TYR A 56 0.24 13.04 1.78
CA TYR A 56 0.05 14.41 2.25
C TYR A 56 1.31 15.27 2.09
N GLU A 57 2.48 14.77 2.49
CA GLU A 57 3.76 15.48 2.34
C GLU A 57 4.17 15.66 0.87
N MET A 58 3.72 14.77 -0.02
CA MET A 58 3.89 14.90 -1.48
C MET A 58 2.89 15.88 -2.11
N GLY A 59 2.05 16.55 -1.31
CA GLY A 59 1.16 17.62 -1.76
C GLY A 59 -0.28 17.20 -2.08
N VAL A 60 -0.67 15.96 -1.77
CA VAL A 60 -2.08 15.54 -1.86
C VAL A 60 -2.89 16.22 -0.75
N ASN A 61 -4.13 16.65 -1.04
CA ASN A 61 -4.98 17.23 -0.01
C ASN A 61 -5.18 16.23 1.14
N LEU A 62 -5.31 16.76 2.36
CA LEU A 62 -5.35 15.94 3.56
C LEU A 62 -6.56 14.99 3.58
N GLU A 63 -7.74 15.47 3.18
CA GLU A 63 -8.96 14.67 3.06
C GLU A 63 -8.83 13.54 2.03
N ASP A 64 -8.15 13.81 0.91
CA ASP A 64 -7.92 12.83 -0.15
C ASP A 64 -6.90 11.77 0.29
N ALA A 65 -5.81 12.18 0.93
CA ALA A 65 -4.79 11.27 1.47
C ALA A 65 -5.36 10.32 2.54
N PHE A 66 -6.35 10.78 3.33
CA PHE A 66 -7.03 10.00 4.36
C PHE A 66 -8.45 9.55 3.95
N ALA A 67 -8.77 9.52 2.65
CA ALA A 67 -10.13 9.29 2.16
C ALA A 67 -10.74 7.97 2.68
N ILE A 68 -9.96 6.90 2.74
CA ILE A 68 -10.43 5.61 3.26
C ILE A 68 -10.81 5.69 4.74
N SER A 69 -10.02 6.40 5.54
CA SER A 69 -10.33 6.66 6.95
C SER A 69 -11.60 7.51 7.09
N CYS A 70 -11.78 8.52 6.22
CA CYS A 70 -13.00 9.34 6.18
C CYS A 70 -14.25 8.49 5.85
N TYR A 71 -14.19 7.66 4.81
CA TYR A 71 -15.27 6.73 4.47
C TYR A 71 -15.51 5.71 5.58
N GLY A 72 -14.44 5.28 6.27
CA GLY A 72 -14.52 4.42 7.45
C GLY A 72 -15.30 5.07 8.58
N ALA A 73 -15.02 6.34 8.89
CA ALA A 73 -15.74 7.08 9.92
C ALA A 73 -17.22 7.29 9.58
N GLU A 74 -17.54 7.58 8.30
CA GLU A 74 -18.92 7.62 7.83
C GLU A 74 -19.64 6.27 8.02
N ARG A 75 -18.97 5.18 7.65
CA ARG A 75 -19.52 3.82 7.76
C ARG A 75 -19.72 3.42 9.22
N ALA A 76 -18.77 3.73 10.10
CA ALA A 76 -18.90 3.54 11.54
C ALA A 76 -20.12 4.27 12.09
N SER A 77 -20.31 5.54 11.70
CA SER A 77 -21.47 6.34 12.10
C SER A 77 -22.79 5.73 11.63
N LYS A 78 -22.86 5.25 10.38
CA LYS A 78 -24.05 4.56 9.82
C LYS A 78 -24.34 3.23 10.53
N LEU A 79 -23.31 2.55 11.04
CA LEU A 79 -23.42 1.29 11.78
C LEU A 79 -23.68 1.48 13.29
N GLY A 80 -23.88 2.73 13.75
CA GLY A 80 -24.32 3.01 15.12
C GLY A 80 -23.23 3.53 16.06
N CYS A 81 -21.99 3.70 15.60
CA CYS A 81 -20.92 4.34 16.38
C CYS A 81 -21.12 5.86 16.42
N LYS A 82 -21.98 6.32 17.33
CA LYS A 82 -22.31 7.73 17.51
C LYS A 82 -21.05 8.54 17.79
N GLY A 83 -20.85 9.61 17.02
CA GLY A 83 -19.71 10.53 17.20
C GLY A 83 -18.46 10.19 16.39
N ALA A 84 -18.42 9.04 15.70
CA ALA A 84 -17.27 8.61 14.89
C ALA A 84 -16.82 9.68 13.88
N LEU A 85 -17.77 10.30 13.16
CA LEU A 85 -17.49 11.40 12.23
C LEU A 85 -16.83 12.61 12.89
N LYS A 86 -17.38 13.05 14.03
CA LYS A 86 -16.85 14.21 14.76
C LYS A 86 -15.47 13.92 15.35
N GLU A 87 -15.27 12.70 15.83
CA GLU A 87 -13.98 12.24 16.33
C GLU A 87 -12.92 12.17 15.22
N ALA A 88 -13.24 11.54 14.08
CA ALA A 88 -12.36 11.47 12.93
C ALA A 88 -11.97 12.86 12.42
N GLN A 89 -12.95 13.77 12.24
CA GLN A 89 -12.68 15.14 11.81
C GLN A 89 -11.78 15.89 12.79
N LYS A 90 -11.95 15.65 14.10
CA LYS A 90 -11.07 16.24 15.11
C LYS A 90 -9.63 15.79 14.92
N TYR A 91 -9.38 14.51 14.66
CA TYR A 91 -8.02 14.02 14.42
C TYR A 91 -7.47 14.57 13.10
N LEU A 92 -8.24 14.48 12.01
CA LEU A 92 -7.84 14.98 10.70
C LEU A 92 -7.41 16.45 10.75
N ASN A 93 -8.22 17.33 11.36
CA ASN A 93 -7.92 18.77 11.49
C ASN A 93 -6.66 19.10 12.32
N GLN A 94 -6.09 18.12 13.02
CA GLN A 94 -4.87 18.31 13.81
C GLN A 94 -3.62 17.77 13.12
N ILE A 95 -3.76 17.18 11.94
CA ILE A 95 -2.63 16.78 11.08
C ILE A 95 -2.21 17.99 10.26
N LYS A 96 -0.97 18.42 10.45
CA LYS A 96 -0.38 19.62 9.83
C LYS A 96 1.01 19.39 9.23
N GLY A 97 1.50 18.16 9.30
CA GLY A 97 2.83 17.77 8.85
C GLY A 97 3.31 16.53 9.60
N LEU A 98 4.62 16.49 9.90
CA LEU A 98 5.27 15.34 10.57
C LEU A 98 5.69 15.61 12.03
N ASP A 99 5.14 16.65 12.66
CA ASP A 99 5.33 16.85 14.10
C ASP A 99 4.64 15.74 14.92
N ASP A 100 5.06 15.56 16.18
CA ASP A 100 4.58 14.48 17.04
C ASP A 100 3.05 14.44 17.14
N LYS A 101 2.41 15.61 17.25
CA LYS A 101 0.95 15.69 17.37
C LYS A 101 0.29 15.28 16.07
N SER A 102 0.80 15.71 14.92
CA SER A 102 0.29 15.28 13.62
C SER A 102 0.38 13.75 13.44
N ILE A 103 1.52 13.14 13.78
CA ILE A 103 1.71 11.69 13.67
C ILE A 103 0.79 10.91 14.61
N VAL A 104 0.61 11.38 15.85
CA VAL A 104 -0.37 10.78 16.78
C VAL A 104 -1.78 10.82 16.19
N ASN A 105 -2.19 11.96 15.64
CA ASN A 105 -3.53 12.10 15.05
C ASN A 105 -3.69 11.26 13.77
N ALA A 106 -2.64 11.13 12.94
CA ALA A 106 -2.63 10.23 11.80
C ALA A 106 -2.84 8.78 12.23
N CYS A 107 -2.11 8.30 13.26
CA CYS A 107 -2.28 6.95 13.80
C CYS A 107 -3.70 6.70 14.31
N LYS A 108 -4.34 7.72 14.91
CA LYS A 108 -5.73 7.63 15.35
C LYS A 108 -6.70 7.63 14.17
N MET A 109 -6.48 8.49 13.18
CA MET A 109 -7.33 8.61 12.00
C MET A 109 -7.38 7.29 11.22
N VAL A 110 -6.24 6.63 11.00
CA VAL A 110 -6.20 5.37 10.25
C VAL A 110 -6.84 4.19 10.97
N THR A 111 -7.24 4.31 12.25
CA THR A 111 -8.07 3.28 12.90
C THR A 111 -9.47 3.20 12.31
N PHE A 112 -9.92 4.23 11.59
CA PHE A 112 -11.23 4.20 10.92
C PHE A 112 -11.23 3.35 9.65
N ASP A 113 -10.07 3.06 9.04
CA ASP A 113 -9.96 2.25 7.82
C ASP A 113 -10.64 0.89 7.94
N VAL A 114 -10.50 0.22 9.09
CA VAL A 114 -11.10 -1.11 9.30
C VAL A 114 -12.63 -1.06 9.19
N TRP A 115 -13.27 0.07 9.51
CA TRP A 115 -14.71 0.22 9.30
C TRP A 115 -15.08 0.22 7.82
N PHE A 116 -14.24 0.79 6.96
CA PHE A 116 -14.45 0.73 5.51
C PHE A 116 -14.13 -0.67 4.96
N ARG A 117 -12.99 -1.25 5.36
CA ARG A 117 -12.44 -2.47 4.76
C ARG A 117 -13.09 -3.75 5.31
N ASN A 118 -13.32 -3.83 6.62
CA ASN A 118 -13.90 -4.99 7.30
C ASN A 118 -14.68 -4.60 8.58
N PRO A 119 -15.93 -4.10 8.47
CA PRO A 119 -16.69 -3.64 9.63
C PRO A 119 -16.92 -4.69 10.72
N LYS A 120 -16.91 -5.99 10.36
CA LYS A 120 -17.06 -7.06 11.35
C LYS A 120 -15.85 -7.14 12.28
N GLU A 121 -14.65 -6.98 11.71
CA GLU A 121 -13.39 -6.94 12.45
C GLU A 121 -13.22 -5.63 13.22
N ALA A 122 -13.77 -4.53 12.68
CA ALA A 122 -13.75 -3.23 13.34
C ALA A 122 -14.33 -3.24 14.76
N LEU A 123 -15.33 -4.11 15.03
CA LEU A 123 -15.94 -4.27 16.35
C LEU A 123 -14.99 -4.87 17.41
N LEU A 124 -13.92 -5.54 16.99
CA LEU A 124 -12.93 -6.19 17.85
C LEU A 124 -11.60 -5.45 17.86
N ALA A 125 -11.42 -4.48 16.96
CA ALA A 125 -10.19 -3.72 16.83
C ALA A 125 -10.06 -2.65 17.94
N LYS A 126 -8.82 -2.26 18.23
CA LYS A 126 -8.55 -1.10 19.10
C LYS A 126 -9.15 0.16 18.47
N THR A 127 -9.79 0.97 19.30
CA THR A 127 -10.36 2.25 18.86
C THR A 127 -9.27 3.32 18.65
N ALA A 128 -9.67 4.45 18.07
CA ALA A 128 -8.81 5.62 17.94
C ALA A 128 -8.32 6.13 19.31
N SER A 129 -9.17 6.10 20.34
CA SER A 129 -8.79 6.55 21.68
C SER A 129 -7.75 5.64 22.35
N GLU A 130 -7.77 4.34 22.05
CA GLU A 130 -6.84 3.33 22.56
C GLU A 130 -5.54 3.23 21.74
N THR A 131 -5.51 3.82 20.55
CA THR A 131 -4.34 3.84 19.67
C THR A 131 -3.49 5.08 19.98
N ASN A 132 -2.45 4.90 20.80
CA ASN A 132 -1.57 5.97 21.27
C ASN A 132 -0.11 5.58 21.01
N PRO A 133 0.49 6.03 19.89
CA PRO A 133 1.88 5.71 19.59
C PRO A 133 2.80 6.39 20.62
N ASP A 134 3.82 5.67 21.08
CA ASP A 134 4.90 6.22 21.88
C ASP A 134 5.93 6.99 21.03
N LEU A 135 6.91 7.62 21.69
CA LEU A 135 7.94 8.41 21.01
C LEU A 135 8.76 7.58 20.00
N ASN A 136 9.01 6.31 20.29
CA ASN A 136 9.72 5.40 19.39
C ASN A 136 8.92 5.15 18.11
N SER A 137 7.63 4.85 18.26
CA SER A 137 6.70 4.64 17.14
C SER A 137 6.54 5.90 16.30
N ILE A 138 6.40 7.07 16.95
CA ILE A 138 6.31 8.38 16.28
C ILE A 138 7.59 8.66 15.47
N LYS A 139 8.76 8.48 16.09
CA LYS A 139 10.06 8.68 15.42
C LYS A 139 10.20 7.74 14.23
N ASN A 140 9.83 6.47 14.38
CA ASN A 140 9.89 5.50 13.30
C ASN A 140 8.99 5.88 12.12
N ILE A 141 7.74 6.30 12.39
CA ILE A 141 6.82 6.78 11.36
C ILE A 141 7.42 7.98 10.63
N ARG A 142 7.92 8.98 11.35
CA ARG A 142 8.56 10.17 10.74
C ARG A 142 9.68 9.77 9.79
N ILE A 143 10.61 8.92 10.24
CA ILE A 143 11.73 8.46 9.42
C ILE A 143 11.23 7.74 8.16
N MET A 144 10.25 6.86 8.29
CA MET A 144 9.70 6.14 7.14
C MET A 144 8.99 7.07 6.15
N VAL A 145 8.29 8.11 6.62
CA VAL A 145 7.67 9.11 5.73
C VAL A 145 8.76 9.92 5.02
N GLU A 146 9.78 10.39 5.73
CA GLU A 146 10.91 11.11 5.13
C GLU A 146 11.65 10.29 4.06
N ARG A 147 11.89 9.00 4.32
CA ARG A 147 12.43 8.05 3.33
C ARG A 147 11.54 7.92 2.10
N SER A 148 10.22 7.93 2.30
CA SER A 148 9.26 7.79 1.21
C SER A 148 9.18 9.03 0.34
N VAL A 149 9.21 10.22 0.96
CA VAL A 149 9.31 11.49 0.22
C VAL A 149 10.62 11.55 -0.58
N ALA A 150 11.75 11.17 0.02
CA ALA A 150 13.03 11.10 -0.67
C ALA A 150 12.99 10.13 -1.86
N PHE A 151 12.39 8.94 -1.67
CA PHE A 151 12.19 7.96 -2.73
C PHE A 151 11.36 8.52 -3.88
N TRP A 152 10.22 9.18 -3.61
CA TRP A 152 9.38 9.73 -4.68
C TRP A 152 10.00 10.93 -5.40
N ASN A 153 10.89 11.68 -4.73
CA ASN A 153 11.68 12.72 -5.39
C ASN A 153 12.68 12.13 -6.40
N GLU A 154 13.16 10.91 -6.19
CA GLU A 154 14.13 10.24 -7.07
C GLU A 154 13.46 9.38 -8.15
N TYR A 155 12.43 8.60 -7.78
CA TYR A 155 11.78 7.60 -8.65
C TYR A 155 10.44 8.06 -9.23
N GLY A 156 9.91 9.19 -8.76
CA GLY A 156 8.71 9.82 -9.30
C GLY A 156 8.96 10.53 -10.63
N PRO A 157 8.03 11.41 -11.06
CA PRO A 157 6.79 11.79 -10.37
C PRO A 157 5.75 10.65 -10.37
N ILE A 158 4.88 10.67 -9.35
CA ILE A 158 3.70 9.79 -9.32
C ILE A 158 2.71 10.29 -10.37
N ILE A 159 2.31 9.41 -11.29
CA ILE A 159 1.30 9.68 -12.33
C ILE A 159 -0.08 9.27 -11.85
N LYS A 160 -0.16 8.20 -11.06
CA LYS A 160 -1.41 7.67 -10.53
C LYS A 160 -1.16 6.99 -9.19
N ASP A 161 -2.05 7.20 -8.24
CA ASP A 161 -2.10 6.47 -6.97
C ASP A 161 -3.48 5.81 -6.78
N GLY A 162 -3.52 4.74 -5.99
CA GLY A 162 -4.77 4.02 -5.66
C GLY A 162 -5.53 3.54 -6.92
N PHE A 163 -4.81 3.02 -7.91
CA PHE A 163 -5.39 2.69 -9.20
C PHE A 163 -6.08 1.33 -9.22
N THR A 164 -7.05 1.19 -10.12
CA THR A 164 -7.77 -0.06 -10.39
C THR A 164 -7.54 -0.52 -11.84
N PHE A 165 -7.95 -1.76 -12.12
CA PHE A 165 -7.81 -2.40 -13.42
C PHE A 165 -9.07 -2.34 -14.30
N GLU A 166 -10.06 -1.53 -13.93
CA GLU A 166 -11.24 -1.26 -14.77
C GLU A 166 -10.87 -0.54 -16.08
N PRO A 167 -11.70 -0.62 -17.14
CA PRO A 167 -12.95 -1.40 -17.22
C PRO A 167 -12.74 -2.88 -17.56
N THR A 168 -11.64 -3.26 -18.21
CA THR A 168 -11.49 -4.59 -18.84
C THR A 168 -10.38 -5.46 -18.26
N GLY A 169 -9.61 -4.96 -17.29
CA GLY A 169 -8.50 -5.70 -16.69
C GLY A 169 -8.95 -6.74 -15.66
N TYR A 170 -10.20 -6.73 -15.21
CA TYR A 170 -10.73 -7.76 -14.32
C TYR A 170 -11.37 -8.93 -15.06
N THR A 171 -11.46 -10.09 -14.41
CA THR A 171 -12.11 -11.30 -14.92
C THR A 171 -13.18 -11.81 -13.95
N LYS A 172 -13.89 -12.88 -14.33
CA LYS A 172 -14.82 -13.58 -13.41
C LYS A 172 -14.10 -14.24 -12.22
N THR A 173 -12.81 -14.53 -12.37
CA THR A 173 -11.98 -15.15 -11.34
C THR A 173 -11.41 -14.09 -10.41
N VAL A 174 -10.82 -13.03 -10.96
CA VAL A 174 -10.19 -11.92 -10.25
C VAL A 174 -10.91 -10.63 -10.56
N ASP A 175 -11.74 -10.16 -9.63
CA ASP A 175 -12.70 -9.08 -9.88
C ASP A 175 -12.41 -7.80 -9.07
N SER A 176 -11.36 -7.83 -8.23
CA SER A 176 -10.99 -6.68 -7.40
C SER A 176 -9.50 -6.66 -7.09
N GLY A 177 -8.92 -5.47 -7.07
CA GLY A 177 -7.55 -5.22 -6.65
C GLY A 177 -7.17 -3.76 -6.84
N ASP A 178 -6.43 -3.22 -5.89
CA ASP A 178 -5.93 -1.85 -5.92
C ASP A 178 -4.40 -1.86 -5.86
N GLY A 179 -3.77 -1.14 -6.77
CA GLY A 179 -2.33 -0.93 -6.76
C GLY A 179 -1.97 0.43 -6.15
N ASP A 180 -0.78 0.51 -5.57
CA ASP A 180 -0.40 1.66 -4.75
C ASP A 180 -0.04 2.87 -5.62
N PHE A 181 0.99 2.76 -6.46
CA PHE A 181 1.52 3.89 -7.25
C PHE A 181 2.01 3.49 -8.65
N LEU A 182 1.76 4.35 -9.63
CA LEU A 182 2.40 4.33 -10.96
C LEU A 182 3.26 5.57 -11.12
N THR A 183 4.46 5.37 -11.65
CA THR A 183 5.29 6.45 -12.23
C THR A 183 5.33 6.28 -13.75
N GLU A 184 6.18 7.02 -14.47
CA GLU A 184 6.19 7.01 -15.93
C GLU A 184 6.34 5.61 -16.54
N ASP A 185 7.20 4.79 -15.96
CA ASP A 185 7.56 3.48 -16.52
C ASP A 185 7.45 2.32 -15.51
N THR A 186 7.06 2.60 -14.27
CA THR A 186 7.13 1.62 -13.18
C THR A 186 5.83 1.53 -12.38
N LEU A 187 5.38 0.29 -12.15
CA LEU A 187 4.33 -0.04 -11.20
C LEU A 187 4.94 -0.37 -9.85
N TRP A 188 4.57 0.35 -8.80
CA TRP A 188 5.14 0.24 -7.46
C TRP A 188 4.16 -0.35 -6.44
N ASP A 189 4.64 -1.34 -5.68
CA ASP A 189 4.07 -1.80 -4.41
C ASP A 189 4.82 -1.11 -3.27
N PHE A 190 4.11 -0.29 -2.49
CA PHE A 190 4.63 0.45 -1.35
C PHE A 190 4.41 -0.36 -0.08
N LYS A 191 5.48 -0.88 0.51
CA LYS A 191 5.38 -1.91 1.54
C LYS A 191 6.12 -1.57 2.82
N VAL A 192 5.38 -1.16 3.84
CA VAL A 192 5.90 -0.97 5.20
C VAL A 192 5.96 -2.31 5.93
N SER A 193 7.09 -3.01 5.87
CA SER A 193 7.24 -4.34 6.47
C SER A 193 8.64 -4.58 7.04
N LYS A 194 8.73 -5.34 8.14
CA LYS A 194 10.01 -5.84 8.70
C LYS A 194 10.61 -6.98 7.84
N SER A 195 9.82 -7.57 6.94
CA SER A 195 10.20 -8.72 6.13
C SER A 195 10.54 -8.33 4.70
N LYS A 196 11.50 -9.07 4.10
CA LYS A 196 11.82 -8.97 2.67
C LYS A 196 10.64 -9.39 1.78
N PRO A 197 10.61 -8.97 0.49
CA PRO A 197 9.60 -9.44 -0.45
C PRO A 197 9.53 -10.97 -0.55
N THR A 198 8.32 -11.47 -0.78
CA THR A 198 8.03 -12.90 -0.94
C THR A 198 7.51 -13.17 -2.33
N ASN A 199 7.44 -14.45 -2.73
CA ASN A 199 6.82 -14.86 -3.98
C ASN A 199 5.33 -14.47 -4.10
N LYS A 200 4.63 -14.22 -2.98
CA LYS A 200 3.27 -13.67 -3.01
C LYS A 200 3.25 -12.24 -3.50
N HIS A 201 4.23 -11.42 -3.08
CA HIS A 201 4.34 -10.02 -3.50
C HIS A 201 4.77 -9.92 -4.96
N THR A 202 5.72 -10.74 -5.41
CA THR A 202 6.17 -10.73 -6.80
C THR A 202 5.06 -11.19 -7.76
N LEU A 203 4.28 -12.20 -7.36
CA LEU A 203 3.09 -12.60 -8.12
C LEU A 203 2.03 -11.50 -8.15
N GLN A 204 1.76 -10.84 -7.01
CA GLN A 204 0.82 -9.72 -6.96
C GLN A 204 1.19 -8.62 -7.95
N LEU A 205 2.46 -8.19 -7.95
CA LEU A 205 2.96 -7.20 -8.90
C LEU A 205 2.77 -7.63 -10.35
N LEU A 206 3.11 -8.88 -10.69
CA LEU A 206 2.95 -9.36 -12.06
C LEU A 206 1.48 -9.45 -12.47
N MET A 207 0.60 -9.89 -11.57
CA MET A 207 -0.84 -9.84 -11.82
C MET A 207 -1.32 -8.40 -12.06
N TYR A 208 -0.87 -7.44 -11.25
CA TYR A 208 -1.20 -6.01 -11.43
C TYR A 208 -0.71 -5.48 -12.77
N TRP A 209 0.52 -5.80 -13.18
CA TRP A 209 1.03 -5.39 -14.47
C TRP A 209 0.22 -5.99 -15.63
N ILE A 210 -0.03 -7.31 -15.60
CA ILE A 210 -0.84 -8.01 -16.63
C ILE A 210 -2.23 -7.39 -16.71
N MET A 211 -2.95 -7.28 -15.59
CA MET A 211 -4.30 -6.69 -15.59
C MET A 211 -4.29 -5.23 -16.02
N GLY A 212 -3.22 -4.49 -15.72
CA GLY A 212 -2.98 -3.16 -16.24
C GLY A 212 -2.92 -3.12 -17.76
N GLN A 213 -2.18 -4.04 -18.39
CA GLN A 213 -2.13 -4.14 -19.86
C GLN A 213 -3.49 -4.49 -20.47
N HIS A 214 -4.29 -5.36 -19.82
CA HIS A 214 -5.64 -5.73 -20.27
C HIS A 214 -6.72 -4.67 -19.99
N SER A 215 -6.44 -3.68 -19.13
CA SER A 215 -7.41 -2.64 -18.78
C SER A 215 -7.69 -1.63 -19.91
N GLY A 216 -6.87 -1.61 -20.96
CA GLY A 216 -6.96 -0.65 -22.07
C GLY A 216 -6.59 0.79 -21.70
N LYS A 217 -6.27 1.05 -20.43
CA LYS A 217 -5.89 2.37 -19.91
C LYS A 217 -4.51 2.80 -20.41
N PRO A 218 -4.36 4.04 -20.91
CA PRO A 218 -3.10 4.51 -21.51
C PRO A 218 -1.93 4.58 -20.52
N GLU A 219 -2.18 4.81 -19.23
CA GLU A 219 -1.15 4.89 -18.20
C GLU A 219 -0.34 3.60 -18.05
N TYR A 220 -0.92 2.43 -18.33
CA TYR A 220 -0.20 1.16 -18.23
C TYR A 220 0.69 0.85 -19.44
N LYS A 221 0.45 1.48 -20.60
CA LYS A 221 1.19 1.18 -21.84
C LYS A 221 2.68 1.52 -21.77
N LYS A 222 3.05 2.44 -20.89
CA LYS A 222 4.44 2.84 -20.66
C LYS A 222 5.14 2.04 -19.56
N ILE A 223 4.39 1.22 -18.82
CA ILE A 223 4.92 0.49 -17.67
C ILE A 223 5.77 -0.69 -18.17
N THR A 224 7.08 -0.55 -18.02
CA THR A 224 8.09 -1.54 -18.43
C THR A 224 8.82 -2.16 -17.23
N LYS A 225 8.51 -1.69 -16.02
CA LYS A 225 9.10 -2.17 -14.77
C LYS A 225 8.04 -2.39 -13.70
N MET A 226 8.36 -3.29 -12.78
CA MET A 226 7.64 -3.43 -11.52
C MET A 226 8.62 -3.24 -10.38
N GLY A 227 8.17 -2.59 -9.31
CA GLY A 227 9.00 -2.26 -8.17
C GLY A 227 8.32 -2.48 -6.83
N ILE A 228 9.12 -2.77 -5.81
CA ILE A 228 8.71 -2.74 -4.41
C ILE A 228 9.61 -1.75 -3.70
N PHE A 229 9.01 -0.76 -3.06
CA PHE A 229 9.72 0.11 -2.13
C PHE A 229 9.29 -0.18 -0.70
N ASN A 230 10.27 -0.35 0.19
CA ASN A 230 10.02 -0.58 1.61
C ASN A 230 10.76 0.48 2.44
N PRO A 231 10.06 1.51 2.97
CA PRO A 231 10.70 2.57 3.74
C PRO A 231 11.18 2.10 5.12
N ARG A 232 10.67 0.98 5.64
CA ARG A 232 11.11 0.41 6.92
C ARG A 232 12.50 -0.19 6.80
N LEU A 233 12.71 -1.03 5.80
CA LEU A 233 14.02 -1.61 5.50
C LEU A 233 14.92 -0.65 4.70
N ASN A 234 14.33 0.41 4.16
CA ASN A 234 14.95 1.36 3.25
C ASN A 234 15.53 0.67 2.00
N THR A 235 14.72 -0.21 1.41
CA THR A 235 15.14 -1.07 0.29
C THR A 235 14.23 -0.87 -0.91
N ILE A 236 14.84 -0.96 -2.09
CA ILE A 236 14.16 -0.96 -3.38
C ILE A 236 14.44 -2.29 -4.07
N HIS A 237 13.39 -2.87 -4.64
CA HIS A 237 13.46 -4.04 -5.51
C HIS A 237 12.85 -3.67 -6.85
N ILE A 238 13.57 -3.78 -7.96
CA ILE A 238 13.05 -3.48 -9.30
C ILE A 238 13.25 -4.66 -10.23
N LEU A 239 12.25 -4.96 -11.06
CA LEU A 239 12.35 -5.95 -12.13
C LEU A 239 11.82 -5.32 -13.42
N ARG A 240 12.64 -5.39 -14.47
CA ARG A 240 12.21 -5.05 -15.84
C ARG A 240 11.34 -6.17 -16.39
N ILE A 241 10.23 -5.81 -17.02
CA ILE A 241 9.29 -6.78 -17.60
C ILE A 241 9.95 -7.62 -18.70
N GLU A 242 10.88 -7.04 -19.47
CA GLU A 242 11.65 -7.76 -20.49
C GLU A 242 12.46 -8.95 -19.93
N ASN A 243 12.73 -8.95 -18.62
CA ASN A 243 13.43 -10.04 -17.93
C ASN A 243 12.46 -11.12 -17.38
N VAL A 244 11.15 -10.96 -17.59
CA VAL A 244 10.13 -11.95 -17.23
C VAL A 244 9.84 -12.82 -18.46
N SER A 245 9.90 -14.15 -18.29
CA SER A 245 9.58 -15.08 -19.38
C SER A 245 8.15 -14.88 -19.88
N GLU A 246 7.98 -14.83 -21.20
CA GLU A 246 6.65 -14.79 -21.83
C GLU A 246 5.77 -15.97 -21.42
N ASP A 247 6.36 -17.16 -21.22
CA ASP A 247 5.61 -18.34 -20.81
C ASP A 247 5.03 -18.18 -19.40
N ILE A 248 5.75 -17.49 -18.51
CA ILE A 248 5.26 -17.17 -17.16
C ILE A 248 4.09 -16.18 -17.24
N ILE A 249 4.18 -15.18 -18.13
CA ILE A 249 3.11 -14.20 -18.35
C ILE A 249 1.86 -14.93 -18.86
N LYS A 250 2.00 -15.76 -19.90
CA LYS A 250 0.90 -16.54 -20.49
C LYS A 250 0.25 -17.48 -19.47
N GLU A 251 1.04 -18.19 -18.67
CA GLU A 251 0.51 -19.08 -17.63
C GLU A 251 -0.29 -18.30 -16.57
N ILE A 252 0.19 -17.14 -16.15
CA ILE A 252 -0.56 -16.31 -15.19
C ILE A 252 -1.83 -15.73 -15.82
N GLU A 253 -1.79 -15.34 -17.09
CA GLU A 253 -2.98 -14.89 -17.83
C GLU A 253 -4.05 -15.99 -17.90
N SER A 254 -3.69 -17.21 -18.29
CA SER A 254 -4.65 -18.30 -18.50
C SER A 254 -5.08 -18.99 -17.19
N ASP A 255 -4.14 -19.30 -16.32
CA ASP A 255 -4.38 -20.27 -15.23
C ASP A 255 -4.63 -19.56 -13.89
N VAL A 256 -4.07 -18.36 -13.72
CA VAL A 256 -4.20 -17.59 -12.47
C VAL A 256 -5.30 -16.54 -12.58
N ILE A 257 -5.23 -15.67 -13.58
CA ILE A 257 -6.20 -14.57 -13.80
C ILE A 257 -7.41 -15.06 -14.61
N CYS A 258 -7.21 -16.02 -15.52
CA CYS A 258 -8.23 -16.63 -16.36
C CYS A 258 -8.91 -15.64 -17.33
N TYR A 259 -8.09 -14.99 -18.17
CA TYR A 259 -8.58 -14.28 -19.35
C TYR A 259 -9.14 -15.22 -20.43
#